data_AF-A0A7X9JEG0-F1
#
_entry.id   AF-A0A7X9JEG0-F1
#
_cell.length_a   1.000
_cell.length_b   1.000
_cell.length_c   1.000
_cell.angle_alpha   90.00
_cell.angle_beta   90.00
_cell.angle_gamma   90.00
#
_symmetry.space_group_name_H-M   'P 1'
#
loop_
_entity.id
_entity.type
_entity.pdbx_description
1 polymer ?
#
loop_
_entity_poly.entity_id
_entity_poly.type
_entity_poly.pdbx_seq_one_letter_code
_entity_poly.pdbx_strand_id
1 'polypeptide(L)'
;MAKEVQSDEVNKLISLGEEKGFLTYDDVNDALLPDVTSAEQLDDIITLFGEKNIDIIDTEQGEKLTLKKSMKEITDVNLKEALAILPSAEKTGDPVKMYLREMGSVSLLSREGEVEIAKRIEEGARETMAAIFRLSISIDEVLTIGEKLISGELKSKNVVDNVEDEEGFIEEDEHRNRILKQINKIREHYDIIKATRVKLKSKNLTQKKKDTLHAELKR
;
A
#
# COMPACT_ATOMS: atom_id res chain seq x y z
N MET A 1 -11.36 1.34 -56.68
CA MET A 1 -10.26 0.63 -57.35
C MET A 1 -9.54 -0.16 -56.28
N ALA A 2 -9.98 -1.38 -56.03
CA ALA A 2 -9.28 -2.33 -55.17
C ALA A 2 -8.18 -2.94 -56.04
N LYS A 3 -6.93 -2.54 -55.83
CA LYS A 3 -5.81 -3.02 -56.63
C LYS A 3 -4.78 -3.65 -55.71
N GLU A 4 -4.77 -4.98 -55.75
CA GLU A 4 -3.62 -5.86 -55.53
C GLU A 4 -2.74 -5.52 -54.31
N VAL A 5 -3.22 -5.88 -53.12
CA VAL A 5 -2.35 -6.31 -52.02
C VAL A 5 -2.70 -7.77 -51.71
N GLN A 6 -2.53 -8.63 -52.72
CA GLN A 6 -2.46 -10.07 -52.53
C GLN A 6 -1.11 -10.51 -53.05
N SER A 7 -0.06 -10.11 -52.33
CA SER A 7 1.22 -10.79 -52.50
C SER A 7 1.10 -12.19 -51.89
N ASP A 8 1.75 -13.16 -52.53
CA ASP A 8 1.77 -14.54 -52.04
C ASP A 8 2.40 -14.61 -50.62
N GLU A 9 3.24 -13.64 -50.24
CA GLU A 9 3.76 -13.46 -48.89
C GLU A 9 2.66 -13.16 -47.85
N VAL A 10 1.71 -12.24 -48.13
CA VAL A 10 0.64 -11.89 -47.17
C VAL A 10 -0.27 -13.09 -46.90
N ASN A 11 -0.62 -13.87 -47.93
CA ASN A 11 -1.44 -15.07 -47.76
C ASN A 11 -0.72 -16.17 -46.96
N LYS A 12 0.61 -16.28 -47.08
CA LYS A 12 1.43 -17.18 -46.26
C LYS A 12 1.44 -16.74 -44.79
N LEU A 13 1.55 -15.43 -44.52
CA LEU A 13 1.47 -14.89 -43.15
C LEU A 13 0.10 -15.12 -42.51
N ILE A 14 -0.99 -14.94 -43.27
CA ILE A 14 -2.34 -15.23 -42.77
C ILE A 14 -2.45 -16.71 -42.39
N SER A 15 -1.96 -17.62 -43.24
CA SER A 15 -1.99 -19.06 -42.94
C SER A 15 -1.14 -19.41 -41.71
N LEU A 16 0.04 -18.80 -41.57
CA LEU A 16 0.93 -19.02 -40.42
C LEU A 16 0.34 -18.44 -39.13
N GLY A 17 -0.29 -17.27 -39.21
CA GLY A 17 -0.96 -16.60 -38.10
C GLY A 17 -2.25 -17.31 -37.68
N GLU A 18 -3.01 -17.89 -38.61
CA GLU A 18 -4.16 -18.75 -38.30
C GLU A 18 -3.73 -20.06 -37.61
N GLU A 19 -2.58 -20.64 -37.98
CA GLU A 19 -2.06 -21.85 -37.34
C GLU A 19 -1.48 -21.58 -35.93
N LYS A 20 -0.73 -20.49 -35.77
CA LYS A 20 -0.05 -20.14 -34.50
C LYS A 20 -0.93 -19.33 -33.55
N GLY A 21 -1.96 -18.65 -34.05
CA GLY A 21 -2.80 -17.72 -33.30
C GLY A 21 -2.14 -16.38 -32.96
N PHE A 22 -0.89 -16.16 -33.37
CA PHE A 22 -0.15 -14.91 -33.21
C PHE A 22 0.96 -14.78 -34.27
N LEU A 23 1.36 -13.55 -34.58
CA LEU A 23 2.50 -13.20 -35.44
C LEU A 23 3.45 -12.27 -34.68
N THR A 24 4.75 -12.33 -34.94
CA THR A 24 5.69 -11.38 -34.33
C THR A 24 5.92 -10.17 -35.23
N TYR A 25 6.31 -9.02 -34.67
CA TYR A 25 6.68 -7.85 -35.47
C TYR A 25 7.84 -8.14 -36.44
N ASP A 26 8.79 -8.99 -36.04
CA ASP A 26 9.89 -9.42 -36.90
C ASP A 26 9.40 -10.25 -38.09
N ASP A 27 8.48 -11.21 -37.86
CA ASP A 27 7.89 -12.03 -38.93
C ASP A 27 7.11 -11.17 -39.95
N VAL A 28 6.41 -10.14 -39.46
CA VAL A 28 5.63 -9.21 -40.28
C VAL A 28 6.57 -8.30 -41.07
N ASN A 29 7.61 -7.78 -40.43
CA ASN A 29 8.57 -6.86 -41.05
C ASN A 29 9.41 -7.58 -42.14
N ASP A 30 9.91 -8.79 -41.87
CA ASP A 30 10.74 -9.55 -42.82
C ASP A 30 9.97 -9.93 -44.10
N ALA A 31 8.67 -10.21 -43.99
CA ALA A 31 7.85 -10.67 -45.10
C ALA A 31 7.16 -9.54 -45.87
N LEU A 32 6.93 -8.37 -45.26
CA LEU A 32 6.22 -7.25 -45.88
C LEU A 32 7.14 -6.18 -46.49
N LEU A 33 8.38 -6.03 -46.01
CA LEU A 33 9.33 -5.03 -46.51
C LEU A 33 9.62 -5.06 -48.03
N PRO A 34 9.57 -6.21 -48.76
CA PRO A 34 9.78 -6.18 -50.20
C PRO A 34 8.60 -5.62 -51.02
N ASP A 35 7.37 -5.68 -50.50
CA ASP A 35 6.14 -5.34 -51.26
C ASP A 35 5.39 -4.11 -50.71
N VAL A 36 5.63 -3.71 -49.47
CA VAL A 36 4.92 -2.61 -48.82
C VAL A 36 5.82 -1.37 -48.80
N THR A 37 5.52 -0.40 -49.68
CA THR A 37 6.34 0.83 -49.83
C THR A 37 5.71 2.07 -49.18
N SER A 38 4.48 1.96 -48.65
CA SER A 38 3.81 3.06 -47.95
C SER A 38 3.24 2.64 -46.59
N ALA A 39 3.28 3.57 -45.63
CA ALA A 39 2.72 3.36 -44.30
C ALA A 39 1.19 3.11 -44.32
N GLU A 40 0.48 3.69 -45.29
CA GLU A 40 -0.97 3.47 -45.48
C GLU A 40 -1.30 2.00 -45.82
N GLN A 41 -0.46 1.35 -46.63
CA GLN A 41 -0.64 -0.07 -46.97
C GLN A 41 -0.33 -0.98 -45.77
N LEU A 42 0.58 -0.57 -44.89
CA LEU A 42 0.89 -1.32 -43.68
C LEU A 42 -0.29 -1.29 -42.70
N ASP A 43 -0.95 -0.15 -42.54
CA ASP A 43 -2.14 0.00 -41.69
C ASP A 43 -3.31 -0.85 -42.22
N ASP A 44 -3.52 -0.91 -43.54
CA ASP A 44 -4.54 -1.77 -44.16
C ASP A 44 -4.28 -3.26 -43.89
N ILE A 45 -3.01 -3.69 -43.93
CA ILE A 45 -2.61 -5.08 -43.64
C ILE A 45 -2.78 -5.42 -42.15
N ILE A 46 -2.42 -4.51 -41.24
CA ILE A 46 -2.63 -4.69 -39.79
C ILE A 46 -4.13 -4.79 -39.48
N THR A 47 -4.96 -3.99 -40.15
CA THR A 47 -6.42 -4.06 -40.02
C THR A 47 -6.95 -5.41 -40.50
N LEU A 48 -6.43 -5.93 -41.62
CA LEU A 48 -6.80 -7.25 -42.15
C LEU A 48 -6.43 -8.40 -41.20
N PHE A 49 -5.27 -8.35 -40.54
CA PHE A 49 -4.90 -9.33 -39.51
C PHE A 49 -5.81 -9.27 -38.29
N GLY A 50 -6.22 -8.06 -37.86
CA GLY A 50 -7.19 -7.86 -36.79
C GLY A 50 -8.57 -8.45 -37.11
N GLU A 51 -9.06 -8.30 -38.35
CA GLU A 51 -10.31 -8.93 -38.81
C GLU A 51 -10.25 -10.47 -38.77
N LYS A 52 -9.04 -11.03 -38.92
CA LYS A 52 -8.76 -12.47 -38.87
C LYS A 52 -8.44 -13.01 -37.48
N ASN A 53 -8.52 -12.17 -36.43
CA ASN A 53 -8.17 -12.50 -35.04
C ASN A 53 -6.72 -13.00 -34.86
N ILE A 54 -5.76 -12.44 -35.62
CA ILE A 54 -4.35 -12.76 -35.46
C ILE A 54 -3.70 -11.62 -34.65
N ASP A 55 -3.24 -11.91 -33.44
CA ASP A 55 -2.58 -10.93 -32.57
C ASP A 55 -1.11 -10.76 -32.96
N ILE A 56 -0.66 -9.51 -33.16
CA ILE A 56 0.75 -9.19 -33.42
C ILE A 56 1.44 -8.89 -32.09
N ILE A 57 2.43 -9.70 -31.72
CA ILE A 57 3.17 -9.60 -30.47
C ILE A 57 4.60 -9.09 -30.70
N ASP A 58 5.09 -8.31 -29.74
CA ASP A 58 6.47 -7.85 -29.71
C ASP A 58 7.33 -8.89 -28.96
N THR A 59 8.35 -9.41 -29.64
CA THR A 59 9.28 -10.42 -29.15
C THR A 59 10.11 -9.92 -27.96
N GLU A 60 10.18 -8.59 -27.75
CA GLU A 60 10.87 -8.01 -26.59
C GLU A 60 10.03 -8.01 -25.30
N GLN A 61 8.72 -8.29 -25.38
CA GLN A 61 7.87 -8.49 -24.20
C GLN A 61 7.36 -9.93 -24.13
N GLY A 62 8.28 -10.83 -23.80
CA GLY A 62 7.94 -12.19 -23.38
C GLY A 62 7.17 -12.19 -22.05
N GLU A 63 5.84 -12.07 -22.10
CA GLU A 63 4.98 -12.56 -21.02
C GLU A 63 3.66 -13.13 -21.55
N LYS A 64 3.52 -14.44 -21.40
CA LYS A 64 2.32 -15.25 -21.69
C LYS A 64 1.07 -14.62 -21.07
N LEU A 65 0.15 -14.13 -21.92
CA LEU A 65 -1.26 -13.92 -21.54
C LEU A 65 -2.01 -15.26 -21.54
N THR A 66 -1.71 -16.10 -20.55
CA THR A 66 -2.68 -17.10 -20.08
C THR A 66 -3.26 -16.61 -18.76
N LEU A 67 -4.60 -16.55 -18.68
CA LEU A 67 -5.48 -16.51 -17.49
C LEU A 67 -6.55 -15.40 -17.54
N LYS A 68 -7.52 -15.53 -18.46
CA LYS A 68 -8.86 -14.91 -18.33
C LYS A 68 -9.90 -15.95 -17.95
N LYS A 69 -9.82 -16.50 -16.73
CA LYS A 69 -10.96 -17.18 -16.08
C LYS A 69 -10.73 -17.34 -14.58
N SER A 70 -11.08 -16.32 -13.80
CA SER A 70 -11.59 -16.41 -12.41
C SER A 70 -11.48 -15.04 -11.74
N MET A 71 -12.53 -14.22 -11.83
CA MET A 71 -12.84 -13.11 -10.92
C MET A 71 -14.16 -12.47 -11.38
N LYS A 72 -15.20 -13.31 -11.43
CA LYS A 72 -16.56 -12.90 -11.76
C LYS A 72 -17.46 -13.38 -10.63
N GLU A 73 -17.29 -12.80 -9.45
CA GLU A 73 -18.30 -12.79 -8.39
C GLU A 73 -17.79 -11.93 -7.24
N ILE A 74 -18.72 -11.21 -6.60
CA ILE A 74 -18.55 -10.26 -5.49
C ILE A 74 -18.41 -8.79 -5.97
N THR A 75 -19.49 -8.01 -5.73
CA THR A 75 -19.64 -6.52 -5.78
C THR A 75 -20.37 -5.84 -6.95
N ASP A 76 -21.20 -6.55 -7.72
CA ASP A 76 -21.90 -5.97 -8.88
C ASP A 76 -23.05 -4.97 -8.55
N VAL A 77 -23.49 -4.87 -7.29
CA VAL A 77 -24.75 -4.16 -6.96
C VAL A 77 -24.56 -2.69 -6.54
N ASN A 78 -23.37 -2.28 -6.08
CA ASN A 78 -23.14 -0.89 -5.62
C ASN A 78 -22.21 -0.07 -6.53
N LEU A 79 -21.46 -0.71 -7.44
CA LEU A 79 -20.57 0.01 -8.37
C LEU A 79 -21.33 0.57 -9.59
N LYS A 80 -22.41 -0.09 -10.02
CA LYS A 80 -23.14 0.27 -11.24
C LYS A 80 -23.84 1.62 -11.16
N GLU A 81 -24.37 2.00 -9.99
CA GLU A 81 -25.03 3.31 -9.82
C GLU A 81 -24.03 4.47 -9.73
N ALA A 82 -22.84 4.24 -9.14
CA ALA A 82 -21.78 5.24 -9.11
C ALA A 82 -21.09 5.42 -10.47
N LEU A 83 -20.98 4.36 -11.28
CA LEU A 83 -20.38 4.39 -12.62
C LEU A 83 -21.32 4.95 -13.70
N ALA A 84 -22.64 4.96 -13.47
CA ALA A 84 -23.62 5.44 -14.45
C ALA A 84 -23.70 6.97 -14.58
N ILE A 85 -23.09 7.72 -13.64
CA ILE A 85 -23.03 9.20 -13.67
C ILE A 85 -21.76 9.70 -14.40
N LEU A 86 -20.78 8.82 -14.65
CA LEU A 86 -19.56 9.20 -15.34
C LEU A 86 -19.77 9.09 -16.86
N PRO A 87 -19.60 10.18 -17.64
CA PRO A 87 -19.65 10.08 -19.08
C PRO A 87 -18.59 9.07 -19.55
N SER A 88 -19.08 8.13 -20.35
CA SER A 88 -18.37 7.09 -21.10
C SER A 88 -16.85 7.22 -21.10
N ALA A 89 -16.20 6.21 -20.53
CA ALA A 89 -14.76 5.99 -20.58
C ALA A 89 -14.24 6.01 -22.02
N GLU A 90 -13.86 7.18 -22.51
CA GLU A 90 -12.90 7.28 -23.60
C GLU A 90 -11.58 6.70 -23.10
N LYS A 91 -11.12 5.64 -23.77
CA LYS A 91 -9.86 4.94 -23.54
C LYS A 91 -8.68 5.85 -23.92
N THR A 92 -8.45 6.93 -23.20
CA THR A 92 -7.22 7.71 -23.34
C THR A 92 -6.12 6.94 -22.61
N GLY A 93 -5.21 6.31 -23.35
CA GLY A 93 -4.03 5.60 -22.82
C GLY A 93 -2.97 6.52 -22.21
N ASP A 94 -3.38 7.68 -21.69
CA ASP A 94 -2.50 8.67 -21.06
C ASP A 94 -2.61 8.52 -19.53
N PRO A 95 -1.61 7.94 -18.86
CA PRO A 95 -1.62 7.73 -17.42
C PRO A 95 -1.76 9.02 -16.62
N VAL A 96 -1.30 10.15 -17.17
CA VAL A 96 -1.37 11.46 -16.51
C VAL A 96 -2.81 11.97 -16.50
N LYS A 97 -3.52 11.87 -17.64
CA LYS A 97 -4.95 12.23 -17.70
C LYS A 97 -5.80 11.32 -16.81
N MET A 98 -5.46 10.04 -16.74
CA MET A 98 -6.11 9.10 -15.84
C MET A 98 -5.94 9.54 -14.38
N TYR A 99 -4.72 9.84 -13.95
CA TYR A 99 -4.42 10.30 -12.59
C TYR A 99 -5.11 11.62 -12.25
N LEU A 100 -5.05 12.63 -13.13
CA LEU A 100 -5.68 13.94 -12.88
C LEU A 100 -7.20 13.83 -12.79
N ARG A 101 -7.82 12.94 -13.58
CA ARG A 101 -9.27 12.68 -13.48
C ARG A 101 -9.62 12.02 -12.15
N GLU A 102 -8.80 11.08 -11.68
CA GLU A 102 -9.01 10.39 -10.41
C GLU A 102 -8.76 11.33 -9.22
N MET A 103 -7.70 12.13 -9.24
CA MET A 103 -7.47 13.18 -8.24
C MET A 103 -8.60 14.20 -8.19
N GLY A 104 -9.10 14.63 -9.34
CA GLY A 104 -10.20 15.60 -9.45
C GLY A 104 -11.56 15.06 -9.01
N SER A 105 -11.70 13.74 -8.82
CA SER A 105 -12.92 13.13 -8.28
C SER A 105 -13.06 13.31 -6.77
N VAL A 106 -11.95 13.58 -6.06
CA VAL A 106 -11.93 13.80 -4.62
C VAL A 106 -12.08 15.30 -4.36
N SER A 107 -13.10 15.67 -3.57
CA SER A 107 -13.33 17.06 -3.19
C SER A 107 -12.23 17.58 -2.26
N LEU A 108 -11.88 18.86 -2.39
CA LEU A 108 -10.98 19.53 -1.47
C LEU A 108 -11.59 19.56 -0.06
N LEU A 109 -10.73 19.45 0.95
CA LEU A 109 -11.15 19.53 2.35
C LEU A 109 -11.50 20.98 2.72
N SER A 110 -12.50 21.15 3.58
CA SER A 110 -12.67 22.41 4.31
C SER A 110 -11.72 22.43 5.51
N ARG A 111 -11.48 23.62 6.07
CA ARG A 111 -10.68 23.77 7.29
C ARG A 111 -11.20 22.90 8.44
N GLU A 112 -12.51 22.77 8.57
CA GLU A 112 -13.14 21.92 9.59
C GLU A 112 -12.90 20.43 9.31
N GLY A 113 -12.97 20.01 8.04
CA GLY A 113 -12.67 18.64 7.62
C GLY A 113 -11.21 18.24 7.86
N GLU A 114 -10.26 19.16 7.63
CA GLU A 114 -8.85 18.96 7.97
C GLU A 114 -8.66 18.73 9.47
N VAL A 115 -9.34 19.53 10.31
CA VAL A 115 -9.27 19.40 11.77
C VAL A 115 -9.89 18.07 12.24
N GLU A 116 -10.99 17.63 11.64
CA GLU A 116 -11.61 16.34 11.97
C GLU A 116 -10.67 15.17 11.65
N ILE A 117 -10.06 15.18 10.46
CA ILE A 117 -9.10 14.16 10.05
C ILE A 117 -7.90 14.14 10.99
N ALA A 118 -7.37 15.32 11.35
CA ALA A 118 -6.26 15.42 12.30
C ALA A 118 -6.61 14.80 13.65
N LYS A 119 -7.80 15.08 14.21
CA LYS A 119 -8.27 14.48 15.46
C LYS A 119 -8.38 12.97 15.37
N ARG A 120 -8.91 12.44 14.26
CA ARG A 120 -9.04 11.00 14.02
C ARG A 120 -7.67 10.30 13.95
N ILE A 121 -6.69 10.94 13.31
CA ILE A 121 -5.31 10.45 13.25
C ILE A 121 -4.70 10.42 14.65
N GLU A 122 -4.86 11.49 15.43
CA GLU A 122 -4.33 11.58 16.80
C GLU A 122 -4.95 10.52 17.73
N GLU A 123 -6.26 10.34 17.65
CA GLU A 123 -6.98 9.31 18.40
C GLU A 123 -6.49 7.90 18.02
N GLY A 124 -6.36 7.59 16.73
CA GLY A 124 -5.84 6.31 16.26
C GLY A 124 -4.40 6.05 16.71
N ALA A 125 -3.55 7.08 16.71
CA ALA A 125 -2.19 6.97 17.25
C ALA A 125 -2.19 6.66 18.75
N ARG A 126 -3.06 7.33 19.51
CA ARG A 126 -3.23 7.10 20.96
C ARG A 126 -3.74 5.71 21.28
N GLU A 127 -4.71 5.21 20.52
CA GLU A 127 -5.24 3.85 20.65
C GLU A 127 -4.19 2.79 20.36
N THR A 128 -3.42 2.99 19.29
CA THR A 128 -2.32 2.10 18.91
C THR A 128 -1.24 2.07 19.99
N MET A 129 -0.84 3.23 20.51
CA MET A 129 0.10 3.32 21.63
C MET A 129 -0.42 2.59 22.86
N ALA A 130 -1.68 2.80 23.25
CA ALA A 130 -2.30 2.11 24.37
C ALA A 130 -2.35 0.58 24.16
N ALA A 131 -2.55 0.12 22.92
CA ALA A 131 -2.53 -1.31 22.59
C ALA A 131 -1.14 -1.92 22.75
N ILE A 132 -0.09 -1.24 22.28
CA ILE A 132 1.30 -1.69 22.42
C ILE A 132 1.69 -1.83 23.89
N PHE A 133 1.36 -0.83 24.71
CA PHE A 133 1.70 -0.82 26.13
C PHE A 133 0.86 -1.74 27.02
N ARG A 134 -0.19 -2.38 26.47
CA ARG A 134 -0.89 -3.48 27.18
C ARG A 134 -0.04 -4.75 27.26
N LEU A 135 0.94 -4.90 26.38
CA LEU A 135 1.85 -6.06 26.35
C LEU A 135 3.00 -5.84 27.34
N SER A 136 3.33 -6.87 28.14
CA SER A 136 4.42 -6.77 29.14
C SER A 136 5.79 -6.58 28.48
N ILE A 137 6.01 -7.23 27.33
CA ILE A 137 7.26 -7.15 26.58
C ILE A 137 7.61 -5.71 26.17
N SER A 138 6.60 -4.91 25.83
CA SER A 138 6.79 -3.50 25.45
C SER A 138 7.35 -2.67 26.60
N ILE A 139 6.90 -2.97 27.83
CA ILE A 139 7.40 -2.29 29.03
C ILE A 139 8.83 -2.75 29.34
N ASP A 140 9.11 -4.05 29.22
CA ASP A 140 10.46 -4.59 29.43
C ASP A 140 11.48 -3.96 28.43
N GLU A 141 11.06 -3.72 27.19
CA GLU A 141 11.90 -3.03 26.19
C GLU A 141 12.16 -1.55 26.58
N VAL A 142 11.14 -0.83 27.05
CA VAL A 142 11.33 0.56 27.54
C VAL A 142 12.31 0.62 28.71
N LEU A 143 12.26 -0.36 29.62
CA LEU A 143 13.23 -0.46 30.71
C LEU A 143 14.64 -0.73 30.19
N THR A 144 14.78 -1.59 29.18
CA THR A 144 16.05 -1.89 28.51
C THR A 144 16.63 -0.65 27.83
N ILE A 145 15.81 0.16 27.18
CA ILE A 145 16.22 1.46 26.63
C ILE A 145 16.76 2.38 27.74
N GLY A 146 16.11 2.41 28.91
CA GLY A 146 16.57 3.16 30.07
C GLY A 146 17.94 2.70 30.57
N GLU A 147 18.19 1.39 30.61
CA GLU A 147 19.50 0.83 31.00
C GLU A 147 20.59 1.20 30.00
N LYS A 148 20.30 1.11 28.70
CA LYS A 148 21.21 1.54 27.63
C LYS A 148 21.52 3.04 27.72
N LEU A 149 20.52 3.87 28.06
CA LEU A 149 20.70 5.31 28.28
C LEU A 149 21.57 5.62 29.51
N ILE A 150 21.50 4.81 30.57
CA ILE A 150 22.38 4.92 31.76
C ILE A 150 23.80 4.49 31.41
N SER A 151 23.95 3.39 30.66
CA SER A 151 25.27 2.87 30.25
C SER A 151 26.01 3.77 29.26
N GLY A 152 25.31 4.73 28.64
CA GLY A 152 25.85 5.62 27.61
C GLY A 152 25.91 5.01 26.21
N GLU A 153 25.38 3.80 26.01
CA GLU A 153 25.28 3.16 24.69
C GLU A 153 24.29 3.89 23.77
N LEU A 154 23.19 4.40 24.35
CA LEU A 154 22.20 5.22 23.64
C LEU A 154 22.28 6.67 24.06
N LYS A 155 22.23 7.58 23.09
CA LYS A 155 22.07 9.02 23.32
C LYS A 155 20.59 9.36 23.49
N SER A 156 20.30 10.37 24.31
CA SER A 156 18.93 10.81 24.59
C SER A 156 18.18 11.23 23.31
N LYS A 157 18.88 11.86 22.36
CA LYS A 157 18.38 12.25 21.03
C LYS A 157 17.88 11.09 20.15
N ASN A 158 18.32 9.86 20.44
CA ASN A 158 17.89 8.68 19.67
C ASN A 158 16.65 8.01 20.29
N VAL A 159 16.22 8.45 21.47
CA VAL A 159 15.12 7.82 22.23
C VAL A 159 13.84 8.62 22.13
N VAL A 160 13.95 9.95 22.18
CA VAL A 160 12.82 10.87 22.08
C VAL A 160 13.17 11.87 21.00
N ASP A 161 12.29 12.05 20.01
CA ASP A 161 12.40 13.15 19.06
C ASP A 161 12.44 14.45 19.85
N ASN A 162 13.43 15.30 19.58
CA ASN A 162 13.57 16.58 20.25
C ASN A 162 12.21 17.28 20.17
N VAL A 163 11.54 17.41 21.31
CA VAL A 163 10.49 18.41 21.42
C VAL A 163 11.26 19.70 21.19
N GLU A 164 11.04 20.34 20.04
CA GLU A 164 11.51 21.68 19.78
C GLU A 164 10.88 22.55 20.86
N ASP A 165 11.55 22.65 22.01
CA ASP A 165 11.15 23.56 23.05
C ASP A 165 11.49 24.95 22.50
N GLU A 166 10.43 25.74 22.26
CA GLU A 166 10.45 27.10 21.69
C GLU A 166 11.40 28.08 22.41
N GLU A 167 12.07 27.67 23.49
CA GLU A 167 12.97 28.49 24.29
C GLU A 167 14.24 27.70 24.71
N GLY A 168 15.18 27.56 23.77
CA GLY A 168 16.60 27.41 24.11
C GLY A 168 17.11 25.97 24.35
N PHE A 169 18.41 25.82 24.08
CA PHE A 169 19.16 24.58 24.21
C PHE A 169 19.05 24.00 25.63
N ILE A 170 18.27 22.93 25.82
CA ILE A 170 18.38 22.09 27.01
C ILE A 170 19.69 21.30 26.89
N GLU A 171 20.50 21.31 27.96
CA GLU A 171 21.70 20.48 28.00
C GLU A 171 21.33 19.00 27.87
N GLU A 172 22.07 18.26 27.03
CA GLU A 172 21.75 16.85 26.71
C GLU A 172 21.62 15.97 27.97
N ASP A 173 22.36 16.34 29.02
CA ASP A 173 22.33 15.71 30.33
C ASP A 173 21.01 15.95 31.09
N GLU A 174 20.43 17.15 31.02
CA GLU A 174 19.14 17.45 31.64
C GLU A 174 18.01 16.70 30.95
N HIS A 175 18.02 16.66 29.61
CA HIS A 175 17.05 15.91 28.83
C HIS A 175 17.14 14.41 29.13
N ARG A 176 18.37 13.86 29.20
CA ARG A 176 18.61 12.48 29.63
C ARG A 176 18.03 12.22 31.02
N ASN A 177 18.29 13.10 31.98
CA ASN A 177 17.80 12.94 33.35
C ASN A 177 16.26 12.98 33.42
N ARG A 178 15.61 13.83 32.61
CA ARG A 178 14.15 13.88 32.49
C ARG A 178 13.59 12.56 31.96
N ILE A 179 14.18 11.99 30.91
CA ILE A 179 13.78 10.69 30.36
C ILE A 179 13.94 9.59 31.42
N LEU A 180 15.11 9.51 32.06
CA LEU A 180 15.37 8.51 33.10
C LEU A 180 14.38 8.60 34.27
N LYS A 181 14.00 9.81 34.67
CA LYS A 181 12.98 10.02 35.71
C LYS A 181 11.62 9.45 35.31
N GLN A 182 11.22 9.57 34.04
CA GLN A 182 9.97 8.97 33.56
C GLN A 182 10.06 7.45 33.47
N ILE A 183 11.16 6.91 32.97
CA ILE A 183 11.39 5.45 32.91
C ILE A 183 11.36 4.83 34.32
N ASN A 184 11.94 5.50 35.31
CA ASN A 184 11.87 5.04 36.70
C ASN A 184 10.44 4.99 37.25
N LYS A 185 9.60 5.97 36.94
CA LYS A 185 8.16 5.90 37.31
C LYS A 185 7.46 4.72 36.62
N ILE A 186 7.75 4.49 35.34
CA ILE A 186 7.21 3.34 34.60
C ILE A 186 7.62 2.03 35.29
N ARG A 187 8.89 1.92 35.71
CA ARG A 187 9.40 0.76 36.46
C ARG A 187 8.62 0.54 37.76
N GLU A 188 8.43 1.57 38.57
CA GLU A 188 7.68 1.48 39.83
C GLU A 188 6.25 0.97 39.60
N HIS A 189 5.54 1.55 38.63
CA HIS A 189 4.18 1.09 38.28
C HIS A 189 4.17 -0.34 37.75
N TYR A 190 5.13 -0.71 36.91
CA TYR A 190 5.23 -2.05 36.35
C TYR A 190 5.49 -3.10 37.43
N ASP A 191 6.36 -2.82 38.40
CA ASP A 191 6.65 -3.71 39.52
C ASP A 191 5.42 -3.91 40.41
N ILE A 192 4.66 -2.85 40.67
CA ILE A 192 3.37 -2.94 41.38
C ILE A 192 2.40 -3.84 40.61
N ILE A 193 2.22 -3.61 39.32
CA ILE A 193 1.32 -4.40 38.46
C ILE A 193 1.76 -5.88 38.44
N LYS A 194 3.05 -6.15 38.31
CA LYS A 194 3.63 -7.49 38.31
C LYS A 194 3.41 -8.19 39.65
N ALA A 195 3.66 -7.52 40.77
CA ALA A 195 3.41 -8.05 42.11
C ALA A 195 1.92 -8.36 42.33
N THR A 196 1.02 -7.48 41.88
CA THR A 196 -0.43 -7.68 41.96
C THR A 196 -0.90 -8.86 41.10
N ARG A 197 -0.36 -9.01 39.88
CA ARG A 197 -0.60 -10.19 39.02
C ARG A 197 -0.14 -11.49 39.67
N VAL A 198 1.01 -11.49 40.36
CA VAL A 198 1.49 -12.68 41.10
C VAL A 198 0.57 -13.00 42.27
N LYS A 199 0.13 -12.00 43.05
CA LYS A 199 -0.83 -12.18 44.16
C LYS A 199 -2.16 -12.77 43.67
N LEU A 200 -2.67 -12.31 42.52
CA LEU A 200 -3.88 -12.87 41.89
C LEU A 200 -3.75 -14.33 41.45
N LYS A 201 -2.55 -14.76 41.04
CA LYS A 201 -2.28 -16.17 40.66
C LYS A 201 -2.18 -17.11 41.87
N SER A 202 -2.00 -16.58 43.09
CA SER A 202 -1.92 -17.41 44.29
C SER A 202 -3.28 -18.05 44.61
N LYS A 203 -3.30 -19.37 44.87
CA LYS A 203 -4.52 -20.20 44.94
C LYS A 203 -5.48 -19.88 46.11
N ASN A 204 -5.06 -19.10 47.11
CA ASN A 204 -5.79 -18.91 48.37
C ASN A 204 -6.42 -17.50 48.52
N LEU A 205 -7.05 -16.96 47.47
CA LEU A 205 -7.73 -15.67 47.54
C LEU A 205 -9.25 -15.78 47.55
N THR A 206 -9.89 -15.19 48.56
CA THR A 206 -11.34 -14.99 48.64
C THR A 206 -11.84 -14.14 47.46
N GLN A 207 -13.06 -14.39 46.98
CA GLN A 207 -13.66 -13.67 45.84
C GLN A 207 -13.60 -12.14 46.01
N LYS A 208 -13.95 -11.62 47.20
CA LYS A 208 -13.83 -10.18 47.53
C LYS A 208 -12.42 -9.61 47.35
N LYS A 209 -11.38 -10.40 47.68
CA LYS A 209 -9.98 -9.97 47.52
C LYS A 209 -9.53 -10.00 46.05
N LYS A 210 -10.11 -10.88 45.23
CA LYS A 210 -9.88 -10.88 43.78
C LYS A 210 -10.50 -9.64 43.15
N ASP A 211 -11.73 -9.30 43.52
CA ASP A 211 -12.44 -8.14 42.99
C ASP A 211 -11.73 -6.82 43.34
N THR A 212 -11.17 -6.69 44.56
CA THR A 212 -10.37 -5.51 44.94
C THR A 212 -9.06 -5.40 44.16
N LEU A 213 -8.35 -6.51 43.95
CA LEU A 213 -7.10 -6.50 43.16
C LEU A 213 -7.36 -6.28 41.67
N HIS A 214 -8.50 -6.73 41.15
CA HIS A 214 -8.93 -6.42 39.78
C HIS A 214 -9.31 -4.94 39.63
N ALA A 215 -9.92 -4.32 40.66
CA ALA A 215 -10.18 -2.89 40.67
C ALA A 215 -8.88 -2.06 40.75
N GLU A 216 -7.90 -2.55 41.51
CA GLU A 216 -6.58 -1.92 41.63
C GLU A 216 -5.75 -2.01 40.34
N LEU A 217 -5.91 -3.08 39.55
CA LEU A 217 -5.30 -3.20 38.21
C LEU A 217 -5.98 -2.37 37.11
N LYS A 218 -7.19 -1.87 37.35
CA LYS A 218 -7.94 -1.03 36.40
C LYS A 218 -7.71 0.47 36.62
N ARG A 219 -7.09 0.86 37.73
CA ARG A 219 -6.65 2.23 38.01
C ARG A 219 -5.28 2.49 37.41
#